data_AF-A0A392PJW1-F1
#
_entry.id   AF-A0A392PJW1-F1
#
_cell.length_a   1.000
_cell.length_b   1.000
_cell.length_c   1.000
_cell.angle_alpha   90.00
_cell.angle_beta   90.00
_cell.angle_gamma   90.00
#
_symmetry.space_group_name_H-M   'P 1'
#
loop_
_entity.id
_entity.type
_entity.pdbx_description
1 polymer ?
#
loop_
_entity_poly.entity_id
_entity_poly.type
_entity_poly.pdbx_seq_one_letter_code
_entity_poly.pdbx_strand_id
1 'polypeptide(L)'
;MFEAKVASGNGEQVLSRDVYRLGHRLDFFRMLSFFYTTVGFFFNTMMVVLTVYAFLWGRLYLALSGVEKSMESNSNNNKALGTILNQQFIIQLGLFTALPMIVENSLEHGFLEAIWDFLTMQLQLSSVFYTFSMGTRSHFFGRTVLHGGAKYRATGRGFVVEHKSFAEIYRLFARSHFVKAIELGLIL
;
A
#
# COMPACT_ATOMS: atom_id res chain seq x y z
N MET A 1 -2.70 14.58 5.82
CA MET A 1 -1.67 14.93 6.85
C MET A 1 -1.67 13.97 8.04
N PHE A 2 -2.85 13.57 8.54
CA PHE A 2 -3.00 12.60 9.64
C PHE A 2 -2.27 11.27 9.37
N GLU A 3 -2.48 10.66 8.20
CA GLU A 3 -1.86 9.37 7.89
C GLU A 3 -0.33 9.41 7.89
N ALA A 4 0.26 10.50 7.37
CA ALA A 4 1.71 10.72 7.42
C ALA A 4 2.23 10.76 8.85
N LYS A 5 1.48 11.36 9.78
CA LYS A 5 1.82 11.43 11.21
C LYS A 5 1.78 10.04 11.84
N VAL A 6 0.69 9.29 11.62
CA VAL A 6 0.51 7.95 12.20
C VAL A 6 1.57 6.99 11.63
N ALA A 7 1.81 7.01 10.32
CA ALA A 7 2.80 6.17 9.66
C ALA A 7 4.22 6.49 10.13
N SER A 8 4.58 7.77 10.28
CA SER A 8 5.90 8.15 10.81
C SER A 8 6.07 7.71 12.27
N GLY A 9 5.04 7.91 13.12
CA GLY A 9 5.08 7.47 14.51
C GLY A 9 5.26 5.96 14.65
N ASN A 10 4.54 5.18 13.84
CA ASN A 10 4.72 3.73 13.81
C ASN A 10 6.10 3.33 13.28
N GLY A 11 6.67 4.07 12.33
CA GLY A 11 8.05 3.89 11.86
C GLY A 11 9.08 3.93 12.99
N GLU A 12 8.99 4.93 13.87
CA GLU A 12 9.86 5.01 15.07
C GLU A 12 9.55 3.89 16.08
N GLN A 13 8.27 3.52 16.24
CA GLN A 13 7.89 2.44 17.14
C GLN A 13 8.50 1.10 16.71
N VAL A 14 8.59 0.81 15.40
CA VAL A 14 9.23 -0.41 14.88
C VAL A 14 10.66 -0.56 15.39
N LEU A 15 11.40 0.55 15.44
CA LEU A 15 12.80 0.60 15.87
C LEU A 15 12.94 0.73 17.39
N SER A 16 11.83 0.88 18.12
CA SER A 16 11.86 1.11 19.56
C SER A 16 12.13 -0.17 20.36
N ARG A 17 12.85 0.01 21.48
CA ARG A 17 13.08 -1.07 22.46
C ARG A 17 11.79 -1.52 23.14
N ASP A 18 10.76 -0.68 23.16
CA ASP A 18 9.50 -0.99 23.83
C ASP A 18 8.68 -1.98 23.02
N VAL A 19 8.63 -1.83 21.68
CA VAL A 19 8.03 -2.84 20.80
C VAL A 19 8.79 -4.17 20.90
N TYR A 20 10.13 -4.13 20.96
CA TYR A 20 10.93 -5.33 21.18
C TYR A 20 10.57 -6.03 22.50
N ARG A 21 10.49 -5.29 23.61
CA ARG A 21 10.12 -5.84 24.93
C ARG A 21 8.69 -6.36 24.96
N LEU A 22 7.76 -5.66 24.30
CA LEU A 22 6.37 -6.06 24.22
C LEU A 22 6.23 -7.38 23.44
N GLY A 23 6.96 -7.53 22.33
CA GLY A 23 7.00 -8.78 21.56
C GLY A 23 7.47 -9.99 22.37
N HIS A 24 8.36 -9.79 23.35
CA HIS A 24 8.81 -10.88 24.24
C HIS A 24 7.83 -11.21 25.37
N ARG A 25 6.88 -10.33 25.66
CA ARG A 25 5.95 -10.46 26.81
C ARG A 25 4.53 -10.83 26.40
N LEU A 26 4.18 -10.68 25.12
CA LEU A 26 2.86 -11.04 24.61
C LEU A 26 2.83 -12.50 24.17
N ASP A 27 1.75 -13.20 24.51
CA ASP A 27 1.45 -14.52 23.96
C ASP A 27 1.18 -14.44 22.46
N PHE A 28 1.36 -15.55 21.73
CA PHE A 28 1.27 -15.59 20.27
C PHE A 28 0.04 -14.89 19.68
N PHE A 29 -1.16 -15.17 20.18
CA PHE A 29 -2.40 -14.56 19.67
C PHE A 29 -2.47 -13.05 19.93
N ARG A 30 -2.01 -12.60 21.10
CA ARG A 30 -1.96 -11.16 21.43
C ARG A 30 -0.91 -10.45 20.59
N MET A 31 0.22 -11.12 20.33
CA MET A 31 1.26 -10.62 19.44
C MET A 31 0.73 -10.47 18.01
N LEU A 32 -0.08 -11.42 17.52
CA LEU A 32 -0.70 -11.34 16.19
C LEU A 32 -1.68 -10.16 16.10
N SER A 33 -2.54 -9.97 17.11
CA SER A 33 -3.44 -8.82 17.18
C SER A 33 -2.67 -7.49 17.25
N PHE A 34 -1.60 -7.43 18.04
CA PHE A 34 -0.73 -6.26 18.12
C PHE A 34 -0.06 -5.97 16.77
N PHE A 35 0.45 -6.99 16.09
CA PHE A 35 1.05 -6.87 14.77
C PHE A 35 0.05 -6.32 13.75
N TYR A 36 -1.16 -6.87 13.70
CA TYR A 36 -2.19 -6.46 12.74
C TYR A 36 -2.70 -5.03 12.95
N THR A 37 -2.73 -4.55 14.20
CA THR A 37 -3.31 -3.23 14.54
C THR A 37 -2.28 -2.10 14.60
N THR A 38 -0.98 -2.41 14.71
CA THR A 38 0.07 -1.40 14.92
C THR A 38 1.17 -1.49 13.86
N VAL A 39 2.40 -1.81 14.27
CA VAL A 39 3.63 -1.82 13.47
C VAL A 39 3.53 -2.73 12.25
N GLY A 40 2.94 -3.92 12.41
CA GLY A 40 2.85 -4.92 11.35
C GLY A 40 2.00 -4.47 10.17
N PHE A 41 0.93 -3.71 10.43
CA PHE A 41 0.09 -3.12 9.38
C PHE A 41 0.87 -2.21 8.44
N PHE A 42 1.66 -1.28 9.00
CA PHE A 42 2.46 -0.34 8.21
C PHE A 42 3.63 -1.04 7.52
N PHE A 43 4.24 -2.03 8.18
CA PHE A 43 5.29 -2.84 7.58
C PHE A 43 4.77 -3.64 6.39
N ASN A 44 3.63 -4.33 6.53
CA ASN A 44 2.99 -5.08 5.44
C ASN A 44 2.62 -4.14 4.29
N THR A 45 2.02 -2.99 4.60
CA THR A 45 1.71 -1.96 3.59
C THR A 45 2.95 -1.52 2.81
N MET A 46 4.08 -1.30 3.49
CA MET A 46 5.34 -0.96 2.83
C MET A 46 5.84 -2.10 1.95
N MET A 47 5.79 -3.35 2.44
CA MET A 47 6.20 -4.53 1.68
C MET A 47 5.37 -4.70 0.40
N VAL A 48 4.04 -4.54 0.47
CA VAL A 48 3.17 -4.61 -0.71
C VAL A 48 3.53 -3.54 -1.74
N VAL A 49 3.79 -2.30 -1.31
CA VAL A 49 4.22 -1.26 -2.25
C VAL A 49 5.58 -1.62 -2.87
N LEU A 50 6.54 -2.08 -2.06
CA LEU A 50 7.86 -2.47 -2.57
C LEU A 50 7.80 -3.65 -3.55
N THR A 51 6.95 -4.64 -3.33
CA THR A 51 6.80 -5.76 -4.28
C THR A 51 6.20 -5.30 -5.60
N VAL A 52 5.24 -4.37 -5.59
CA VAL A 52 4.72 -3.75 -6.81
C VAL A 52 5.83 -3.00 -7.55
N TYR A 53 6.63 -2.18 -6.86
CA TYR A 53 7.76 -1.48 -7.49
C TYR A 53 8.81 -2.44 -8.06
N ALA A 54 9.21 -3.44 -7.29
CA ALA A 54 10.18 -4.44 -7.73
C ALA A 54 9.68 -5.23 -8.94
N PHE A 55 8.39 -5.55 -8.99
CA PHE A 55 7.79 -6.20 -10.14
C PHE A 55 7.81 -5.30 -11.38
N LEU A 56 7.37 -4.04 -11.28
CA LEU A 56 7.31 -3.13 -12.43
C LEU A 56 8.71 -2.89 -13.02
N TRP A 57 9.70 -2.64 -12.16
CA TRP A 57 11.09 -2.54 -12.56
C TRP A 57 11.64 -3.85 -13.14
N GLY A 58 11.26 -5.00 -12.57
CA GLY A 58 11.61 -6.31 -13.10
C GLY A 58 11.01 -6.59 -14.49
N ARG A 59 9.75 -6.21 -14.73
CA ARG A 59 9.09 -6.32 -16.05
C ARG A 59 9.77 -5.45 -17.08
N LEU A 60 10.09 -4.20 -16.73
CA LEU A 60 10.83 -3.31 -17.62
C LEU A 60 12.20 -3.90 -17.99
N TYR A 61 12.92 -4.45 -17.01
CA TYR A 61 14.19 -5.12 -17.26
C TYR A 61 14.05 -6.33 -18.21
N LEU A 62 13.03 -7.17 -18.02
CA LEU A 62 12.77 -8.31 -18.91
C LEU A 62 12.40 -7.86 -20.34
N ALA A 63 11.62 -6.78 -20.46
CA ALA A 63 11.26 -6.19 -21.75
C ALA A 63 12.48 -5.62 -22.50
N LEU A 64 13.36 -4.90 -21.79
CA LEU A 64 14.57 -4.29 -22.37
C LEU A 64 15.68 -5.31 -22.68
N SER A 65 15.82 -6.35 -21.86
CA SER A 65 16.84 -7.40 -22.06
C SER A 65 16.55 -8.32 -23.24
N GLY A 66 15.35 -8.26 -23.84
CA GLY A 66 14.95 -9.11 -24.96
C GLY A 66 14.72 -10.57 -24.59
N VAL A 67 14.80 -10.91 -23.29
CA VAL A 67 14.55 -12.26 -22.76
C VAL A 67 13.13 -12.71 -23.10
N GLU A 68 12.15 -11.81 -23.05
CA GLU A 68 10.76 -12.12 -23.43
C GLU A 68 10.67 -12.61 -24.89
N LYS A 69 11.34 -11.92 -25.82
CA LYS A 69 11.36 -12.30 -27.25
C LYS A 69 12.05 -13.66 -27.46
N SER A 70 13.14 -13.92 -26.72
CA SER A 70 13.82 -15.21 -26.75
C SER A 70 13.01 -16.35 -26.13
N MET A 71 12.15 -16.05 -25.15
CA MET A 71 11.25 -17.02 -24.52
C MET A 71 10.04 -17.34 -25.39
N GLU A 72 9.51 -16.37 -26.13
CA GLU A 72 8.43 -16.58 -27.11
C GLU A 72 8.88 -17.43 -28.29
N SER A 73 10.14 -17.28 -28.74
CA SER A 73 10.73 -18.10 -29.80
C SER A 73 10.90 -19.58 -29.43
N ASN A 74 11.04 -19.91 -28.14
CA ASN A 74 11.21 -21.28 -27.64
C ASN A 74 9.89 -21.91 -27.13
N SER A 75 8.76 -21.51 -27.74
CA SER A 75 7.36 -21.80 -27.36
C SER A 75 6.99 -23.29 -27.31
N ASN A 76 7.45 -24.02 -26.30
CA ASN A 76 6.79 -25.27 -25.89
C ASN A 76 6.36 -25.30 -24.41
N ASN A 77 6.77 -24.36 -23.53
CA ASN A 77 6.34 -24.42 -22.12
C ASN A 77 6.14 -23.06 -21.39
N ASN A 78 6.39 -21.91 -22.02
CA ASN A 78 6.45 -20.61 -21.31
C ASN A 78 5.21 -19.72 -21.41
N LYS A 79 4.20 -20.07 -22.21
CA LYS A 79 2.93 -19.30 -22.28
C LYS A 79 2.22 -19.25 -20.93
N ALA A 80 2.24 -20.34 -20.17
CA ALA A 80 1.64 -20.38 -18.83
C ALA A 80 2.34 -19.42 -17.87
N LEU A 81 3.68 -19.33 -17.91
CA LEU A 81 4.46 -18.44 -17.07
C LEU A 81 4.19 -16.96 -17.40
N GLY A 82 4.08 -16.61 -18.69
CA GLY A 82 3.70 -15.25 -19.12
C GLY A 82 2.28 -14.86 -18.67
N THR A 83 1.32 -15.79 -18.77
CA THR A 83 -0.06 -15.57 -18.31
C THR A 83 -0.14 -15.41 -16.79
N ILE A 84 0.59 -16.23 -16.03
CA ILE A 84 0.64 -16.16 -14.56
C ILE A 84 1.23 -14.82 -14.09
N LEU A 85 2.33 -14.35 -14.71
CA LEU A 85 2.94 -13.06 -14.37
C LEU A 85 1.99 -11.87 -14.61
N ASN A 86 1.19 -11.92 -15.67
CA ASN A 86 0.20 -10.88 -15.97
C ASN A 86 -1.05 -10.98 -15.09
N GLN A 87 -1.48 -12.19 -14.69
CA GLN A 87 -2.66 -12.41 -13.83
C GLN A 87 -2.41 -12.08 -12.36
N GLN A 88 -1.15 -12.14 -11.89
CA GLN A 88 -0.77 -11.91 -10.50
C GLN A 88 -1.30 -10.56 -9.96
N PHE A 89 -1.29 -9.50 -10.77
CA PHE A 89 -1.64 -8.15 -10.32
C PHE A 89 -3.12 -7.95 -10.05
N ILE A 90 -3.98 -8.45 -10.95
CA ILE A 90 -5.42 -8.22 -10.87
C ILE A 90 -6.04 -9.09 -9.77
N ILE A 91 -5.64 -10.35 -9.71
CA ILE A 91 -6.27 -11.34 -8.82
C ILE A 91 -5.71 -11.22 -7.39
N GLN A 92 -4.39 -11.06 -7.21
CA GLN A 92 -3.77 -11.17 -5.89
C GLN A 92 -3.78 -9.87 -5.07
N LEU A 93 -3.62 -8.71 -5.71
CA LEU A 93 -3.57 -7.43 -5.00
C LEU A 93 -4.94 -6.74 -4.89
N GLY A 94 -5.80 -6.86 -5.90
CA GLY A 94 -7.11 -6.20 -5.92
C GLY A 94 -8.23 -7.01 -5.25
N LEU A 95 -8.34 -8.29 -5.60
CA LEU A 95 -9.45 -9.14 -5.15
C LEU A 95 -9.27 -9.63 -3.72
N PHE A 96 -8.10 -10.19 -3.37
CA PHE A 96 -7.86 -10.72 -2.02
C PHE A 96 -7.77 -9.67 -0.92
N THR A 97 -7.51 -8.41 -1.23
CA THR A 97 -7.52 -7.31 -0.24
C THR A 97 -8.94 -6.77 0.00
N ALA A 98 -9.82 -6.84 -1.01
CA ALA A 98 -11.22 -6.44 -0.89
C ALA A 98 -12.11 -7.55 -0.31
N LEU A 99 -11.71 -8.83 -0.44
CA LEU A 99 -12.48 -9.97 0.05
C LEU A 99 -12.81 -9.90 1.56
N PRO A 100 -11.86 -9.61 2.48
CA PRO A 100 -12.18 -9.48 3.90
C PRO A 100 -13.27 -8.45 4.17
N MET A 101 -13.20 -7.31 3.48
CA MET A 101 -14.19 -6.25 3.61
C MET A 101 -15.58 -6.70 3.11
N ILE A 102 -15.65 -7.36 1.96
CA ILE A 102 -16.91 -7.87 1.41
C ILE A 102 -17.53 -8.90 2.34
N VAL A 103 -16.71 -9.80 2.91
CA VAL A 103 -17.16 -10.82 3.86
C VAL A 103 -17.66 -10.17 5.15
N GLU A 104 -16.91 -9.25 5.73
CA GLU A 104 -17.29 -8.50 6.93
C GLU A 104 -18.62 -7.76 6.72
N ASN A 105 -18.75 -6.99 5.64
CA ASN A 105 -19.98 -6.26 5.34
C ASN A 105 -21.17 -7.21 5.06
N SER A 106 -20.90 -8.35 4.42
CA SER A 106 -21.94 -9.37 4.17
C SER A 106 -22.45 -10.02 5.45
N LEU A 107 -21.59 -10.16 6.46
CA LEU A 107 -21.95 -10.72 7.76
C LEU A 107 -22.68 -9.70 8.64
N GLU A 108 -22.33 -8.41 8.55
CA GLU A 108 -22.92 -7.35 9.37
C GLU A 108 -24.26 -6.83 8.82
N HIS A 109 -24.34 -6.55 7.52
CA HIS A 109 -25.49 -5.87 6.89
C HIS A 109 -26.25 -6.78 5.90
N GLY A 110 -25.69 -7.94 5.55
CA GLY A 110 -26.28 -8.89 4.62
C GLY A 110 -25.71 -8.80 3.21
N PHE A 111 -25.81 -9.91 2.46
CA PHE A 111 -25.08 -10.08 1.20
C PHE A 111 -25.46 -9.07 0.09
N LEU A 112 -26.75 -8.78 -0.07
CA LEU A 112 -27.21 -7.86 -1.12
C LEU A 112 -26.80 -6.41 -0.82
N GLU A 113 -26.88 -6.01 0.44
CA GLU A 113 -26.44 -4.68 0.89
C GLU A 113 -24.93 -4.54 0.72
N ALA A 114 -24.15 -5.59 1.06
CA ALA A 114 -22.71 -5.60 0.87
C ALA A 114 -22.27 -5.44 -0.61
N ILE A 115 -23.00 -6.04 -1.56
CA ILE A 115 -22.74 -5.83 -2.99
C ILE A 115 -23.03 -4.39 -3.40
N TRP A 116 -24.15 -3.83 -2.93
CA TRP A 116 -24.53 -2.46 -3.26
C TRP A 116 -23.52 -1.44 -2.69
N ASP A 117 -23.11 -1.63 -1.44
CA ASP A 117 -22.08 -0.83 -0.79
C ASP A 117 -20.74 -0.93 -1.53
N PHE A 118 -20.33 -2.14 -1.94
CA PHE A 118 -19.12 -2.30 -2.71
C PHE A 118 -19.17 -1.51 -4.03
N LEU A 119 -20.30 -1.57 -4.76
CA LEU A 119 -20.48 -0.81 -5.99
C LEU A 119 -20.46 0.70 -5.75
N THR A 120 -21.17 1.19 -4.73
CA THR A 120 -21.17 2.62 -4.39
C THR A 120 -19.78 3.11 -3.99
N MET A 121 -19.03 2.31 -3.24
CA MET A 121 -17.62 2.59 -2.92
C MET A 121 -16.74 2.69 -4.16
N GLN A 122 -16.93 1.83 -5.17
CA GLN A 122 -16.17 1.94 -6.41
C GLN A 122 -16.54 3.20 -7.20
N LEU A 123 -17.83 3.54 -7.27
CA LEU A 123 -18.29 4.78 -7.92
C LEU A 123 -17.78 6.05 -7.22
N GLN A 124 -17.58 6.00 -5.92
CA GLN A 124 -16.96 7.08 -5.13
C GLN A 124 -15.43 7.13 -5.26
N LEU A 125 -14.82 6.30 -6.12
CA LEU A 125 -13.37 6.22 -6.33
C LEU A 125 -12.60 5.86 -5.04
N SER A 126 -13.21 5.08 -4.15
CA SER A 126 -12.58 4.65 -2.90
C SER A 126 -11.27 3.88 -3.13
N SER A 127 -11.17 3.11 -4.22
CA SER A 127 -9.96 2.38 -4.62
C SER A 127 -8.79 3.32 -4.95
N VAL A 128 -9.06 4.42 -5.64
CA VAL A 128 -8.07 5.47 -5.94
C VAL A 128 -7.63 6.15 -4.66
N PHE A 129 -8.58 6.52 -3.80
CA PHE A 129 -8.29 7.12 -2.50
C PHE A 129 -7.47 6.19 -1.61
N TYR A 130 -7.83 4.91 -1.54
CA TYR A 130 -7.13 3.91 -0.74
C TYR A 130 -5.69 3.70 -1.24
N THR A 131 -5.50 3.63 -2.56
CA THR A 131 -4.16 3.51 -3.15
C THR A 131 -3.29 4.73 -2.83
N PHE A 132 -3.86 5.94 -2.91
CA PHE A 132 -3.19 7.18 -2.53
C PHE A 132 -2.83 7.20 -1.02
N SER A 133 -3.77 6.79 -0.17
CA SER A 133 -3.56 6.63 1.27
C SER A 133 -2.44 5.64 1.58
N MET A 134 -2.46 4.48 0.92
CA MET A 134 -1.44 3.44 1.03
C MET A 134 -0.05 3.96 0.64
N GLY A 135 0.05 4.71 -0.46
CA GLY A 135 1.28 5.38 -0.91
C GLY A 135 1.80 6.39 0.11
N THR A 136 0.91 7.17 0.72
CA THR A 136 1.23 8.10 1.81
C THR A 136 1.83 7.34 3.01
N ARG A 137 1.14 6.30 3.50
CA ARG A 137 1.59 5.51 4.65
C ARG A 137 2.95 4.87 4.39
N SER A 138 3.10 4.18 3.26
CA SER A 138 4.35 3.52 2.87
C SER A 138 5.52 4.50 2.75
N HIS A 139 5.33 5.65 2.10
CA HIS A 139 6.39 6.64 1.93
C HIS A 139 6.88 7.22 3.27
N PHE A 140 5.96 7.63 4.15
CA PHE A 140 6.34 8.24 5.42
C PHE A 140 6.86 7.20 6.43
N PHE A 141 6.30 6.00 6.45
CA PHE A 141 6.81 4.88 7.24
C PHE A 141 8.24 4.52 6.83
N GLY A 142 8.47 4.21 5.54
CA GLY A 142 9.78 3.82 5.04
C GLY A 142 10.84 4.92 5.19
N ARG A 143 10.47 6.19 4.97
CA ARG A 143 11.37 7.32 5.23
C ARG A 143 11.81 7.35 6.69
N THR A 144 10.88 7.13 7.62
CA THR A 144 11.16 7.18 9.06
C THR A 144 12.01 5.98 9.49
N VAL A 145 11.77 4.80 8.93
CA VAL A 145 12.63 3.62 9.20
C VAL A 145 14.07 3.86 8.73
N LEU A 146 14.26 4.48 7.56
CA LEU A 146 15.59 4.68 6.98
C LEU A 146 16.34 5.90 7.55
N HIS A 147 15.64 7.00 7.81
CA HIS A 147 16.26 8.28 8.16
C HIS A 147 15.78 8.85 9.50
N GLY A 148 14.83 8.19 10.16
CA GLY A 148 14.16 8.71 11.35
C GLY A 148 13.43 10.03 11.11
N GLY A 149 13.21 10.75 12.20
CA GLY A 149 12.77 12.14 12.19
C GLY A 149 11.26 12.29 12.15
N ALA A 150 10.52 11.37 12.77
CA ALA A 150 9.10 11.60 13.04
C ALA A 150 8.94 12.88 13.85
N LYS A 151 8.32 13.89 13.24
CA LYS A 151 7.99 15.16 13.90
C LYS A 151 6.51 15.18 14.21
N TYR A 152 6.18 15.71 15.39
CA TYR A 152 4.79 16.02 15.70
C TYR A 152 4.24 16.97 14.62
N ARG A 153 3.19 16.52 13.95
CA ARG A 153 2.38 17.36 13.06
C ARG A 153 1.07 17.64 13.77
N ALA A 154 0.77 18.91 14.01
CA ALA A 154 -0.50 19.32 14.58
C ALA A 154 -1.61 18.95 13.58
N THR A 155 -2.37 17.93 13.93
CA THR A 155 -3.64 17.62 13.28
C THR A 155 -4.66 18.41 14.08
N GLY A 156 -4.89 19.66 13.69
CA GLY A 156 -5.76 20.57 14.42
C GLY A 156 -7.18 20.02 14.52
N ARG A 157 -7.97 20.55 15.46
CA ARG A 157 -9.43 20.35 15.55
C ARG A 157 -10.17 21.32 14.62
N GLY A 158 -9.69 21.46 13.39
CA GLY A 158 -10.28 22.33 12.36
C GLY A 158 -11.36 21.61 11.56
N PHE A 159 -11.95 22.32 10.59
CA PHE A 159 -12.85 21.71 9.61
C PHE A 159 -12.10 20.60 8.83
N VAL A 160 -12.75 19.44 8.68
CA VAL A 160 -12.18 18.25 8.03
C VAL A 160 -11.88 18.50 6.55
N VAL A 161 -12.62 19.41 5.93
CA VAL A 161 -12.43 19.86 4.54
C VAL A 161 -11.99 21.32 4.57
N GLU A 162 -10.75 21.57 4.17
CA GLU A 162 -10.16 22.91 4.10
C GLU A 162 -9.52 23.10 2.73
N HIS A 163 -9.75 24.27 2.11
CA HIS A 163 -9.02 24.64 0.90
C HIS A 163 -7.56 24.92 1.24
N LYS A 164 -6.66 24.16 0.62
CA LYS A 164 -5.20 24.41 0.67
C LYS A 164 -4.71 24.90 -0.69
N SER A 165 -3.71 25.76 -0.65
CA SER A 165 -3.07 26.25 -1.88
C SER A 165 -2.38 25.10 -2.63
N PHE A 166 -2.35 25.18 -3.97
CA PHE A 166 -1.66 24.17 -4.78
C PHE A 166 -0.18 24.02 -4.40
N ALA A 167 0.51 25.14 -4.12
CA ALA A 167 1.91 25.12 -3.71
C ALA A 167 2.14 24.29 -2.44
N GLU A 168 1.21 24.35 -1.48
CA GLU A 168 1.28 23.54 -0.25
C GLU A 168 1.04 22.06 -0.54
N ILE A 169 0.01 21.74 -1.32
CA ILE A 169 -0.32 20.36 -1.73
C ILE A 169 0.86 19.74 -2.48
N TYR A 170 1.41 20.48 -3.45
CA TYR A 170 2.54 20.04 -4.26
C TYR A 170 3.75 19.77 -3.39
N ARG A 171 4.14 20.70 -2.50
CA ARG A 171 5.28 20.50 -1.59
C ARG A 171 5.09 19.28 -0.68
N LEU A 172 3.87 18.99 -0.28
CA LEU A 172 3.57 17.87 0.62
C LEU A 172 3.59 16.52 -0.10
N PHE A 173 3.10 16.46 -1.34
CA PHE A 173 2.93 15.22 -2.09
C PHE A 173 3.94 15.00 -3.24
N ALA A 174 4.80 15.97 -3.54
CA ALA A 174 5.80 15.88 -4.62
C ALA A 174 6.62 14.58 -4.54
N ARG A 175 7.28 14.34 -3.41
CA ARG A 175 8.17 13.19 -3.23
C ARG A 175 7.44 11.87 -2.99
N SER A 176 6.23 11.93 -2.43
CA SER A 176 5.47 10.73 -2.07
C SER A 176 4.61 10.21 -3.21
N HIS A 177 4.13 11.08 -4.09
CA HIS A 177 3.18 10.74 -5.16
C HIS A 177 3.62 11.26 -6.53
N PHE A 178 3.84 12.57 -6.70
CA PHE A 178 4.04 13.12 -8.06
C PHE A 178 5.29 12.58 -8.75
N VAL A 179 6.44 12.57 -8.07
CA VAL A 179 7.70 12.03 -8.63
C VAL A 179 7.53 10.55 -8.95
N LYS A 180 6.93 9.80 -8.03
CA LYS A 180 6.65 8.38 -8.19
C LYS A 180 5.69 8.09 -9.34
N ALA A 181 4.67 8.93 -9.53
CA ALA A 181 3.72 8.80 -10.64
C ALA A 181 4.38 9.05 -11.99
N ILE A 182 5.29 10.03 -12.07
CA ILE A 182 6.09 10.27 -13.29
C ILE A 182 7.02 9.09 -13.56
N GLU A 183 7.70 8.59 -12.52
CA GLU A 183 8.58 7.41 -12.63
C GLU A 183 7.79 6.19 -13.14
N LEU A 184 6.65 5.87 -12.52
CA LEU A 184 5.81 4.76 -12.94
C LEU A 184 5.21 4.97 -14.33
N GLY A 185 4.82 6.20 -14.68
CA GLY A 185 4.31 6.55 -16.01
C GLY A 185 5.34 6.48 -17.13
N LEU A 186 6.64 6.50 -16.80
CA LEU A 186 7.73 6.22 -17.75
C LEU A 186 8.01 4.73 -17.90
N ILE A 187 7.70 3.93 -16.88
CA ILE A 187 7.97 2.48 -16.83
C ILE A 187 6.83 1.67 -17.47
N LEU A 188 5.58 2.13 -17.32
CA LEU A 188 4.38 1.57 -17.94
C LEU A 188 4.30 1.89 -19.43
#